data_AF-X1VVW1-F1
#
_entry.id   AF-X1VVW1-F1
#
_cell.length_a   1.000
_cell.length_b   1.000
_cell.length_c   1.000
_cell.angle_alpha   90.00
_cell.angle_beta   90.00
_cell.angle_gamma   90.00
#
_symmetry.space_group_name_H-M   'P 1'
#
loop_
_entity.id
_entity.type
_entity.pdbx_description
1 polymer ?
#
loop_
_entity_poly.entity_id
_entity_poly.type
_entity_poly.pdbx_seq_one_letter_code
_entity_poly.pdbx_strand_id
1 'polypeptide(L)'
;GLKLINDAFGHKEGDKMLKSCGNVLKNCCRAEDIVARWGGDEFSILLPRTDEEVVLEIVSRIRKISSRTSGGKIPLSIAIGASTKSKSHQDFAKIIKKAEDDMYRHKLIEAKSIISSIISSLEKTLFEKSIKTEKHTARIKEMALKLGKSIKLSQNEIDELSLLATIHDIGKVAILDVILDKKENLGKKEWDIIKRHPEIGYRIAVSSKQLSSIAEYILTV
;
A
#
# COMPACT_ATOMS: atom_id res chain seq x y z
N GLY A 1 1.09 -12.03 -4.14
CA GLY A 1 -0.39 -11.96 -4.15
C GLY A 1 -1.03 -13.33 -4.23
N LEU A 2 -0.39 -14.27 -4.94
CA LEU A 2 -0.95 -15.59 -5.24
C LEU A 2 -1.35 -16.42 -4.00
N LYS A 3 -0.55 -16.39 -2.93
CA LYS A 3 -0.89 -17.12 -1.69
C LYS A 3 -2.24 -16.71 -1.11
N LEU A 4 -2.51 -15.40 -1.00
CA LEU A 4 -3.79 -14.89 -0.50
C LEU A 4 -4.97 -15.34 -1.36
N ILE A 5 -4.80 -15.37 -2.69
CA ILE A 5 -5.83 -15.86 -3.62
C ILE A 5 -6.06 -17.35 -3.45
N ASN A 6 -4.99 -18.14 -3.32
CA ASN A 6 -5.09 -19.57 -3.07
C ASN A 6 -5.79 -19.88 -1.74
N ASP A 7 -5.43 -19.15 -0.69
CA ASP A 7 -6.01 -19.34 0.64
C ASP A 7 -7.49 -18.92 0.68
N ALA A 8 -7.87 -17.86 -0.05
CA ALA A 8 -9.24 -17.33 -0.04
C ALA A 8 -10.19 -17.99 -1.05
N PHE A 9 -9.70 -18.38 -2.23
CA PHE A 9 -10.53 -18.85 -3.36
C PHE A 9 -10.09 -20.21 -3.93
N GLY A 10 -9.05 -20.81 -3.36
CA GLY A 10 -8.50 -22.09 -3.77
C GLY A 10 -7.50 -21.98 -4.93
N HIS A 11 -6.67 -23.02 -5.07
CA HIS A 11 -5.61 -23.09 -6.07
C HIS A 11 -6.08 -22.93 -7.52
N LYS A 12 -7.32 -23.38 -7.84
CA LYS A 12 -7.89 -23.23 -9.19
C LYS A 12 -8.01 -21.76 -9.61
N GLU A 13 -8.34 -20.86 -8.68
CA GLU A 13 -8.43 -19.43 -8.97
C GLU A 13 -7.03 -18.79 -9.07
N GLY A 14 -6.08 -19.24 -8.25
CA GLY A 14 -4.67 -18.86 -8.40
C GLY A 14 -4.11 -19.23 -9.77
N ASP A 15 -4.41 -20.42 -10.27
CA ASP A 15 -3.99 -20.88 -11.60
C ASP A 15 -4.60 -20.02 -12.72
N LYS A 16 -5.87 -19.63 -12.59
CA LYS A 16 -6.52 -18.70 -13.54
C LYS A 16 -5.82 -17.34 -13.53
N MET A 17 -5.51 -16.80 -12.37
CA MET A 17 -4.78 -15.53 -12.24
C MET A 17 -3.41 -15.60 -12.92
N LEU A 18 -2.66 -16.70 -12.71
CA LEU A 18 -1.35 -16.90 -13.32
C LEU A 18 -1.42 -17.04 -14.84
N LYS A 19 -2.42 -17.77 -15.37
CA LYS A 19 -2.66 -17.88 -16.81
C LYS A 19 -3.02 -16.53 -17.42
N SER A 20 -3.89 -15.76 -16.77
CA SER A 20 -4.23 -14.40 -17.21
C SER A 20 -3.01 -13.49 -17.21
N CYS A 21 -2.18 -13.55 -16.17
CA CYS A 21 -0.91 -12.81 -16.14
C CYS A 21 0.00 -13.20 -17.32
N GLY A 22 0.27 -14.50 -17.51
CA GLY A 22 1.10 -14.97 -18.62
C GLY A 22 0.57 -14.54 -19.99
N ASN A 23 -0.75 -14.58 -20.21
CA ASN A 23 -1.38 -14.12 -21.44
C ASN A 23 -1.21 -12.61 -21.65
N VAL A 24 -1.39 -11.81 -20.60
CA VAL A 24 -1.18 -10.35 -20.67
C VAL A 24 0.27 -10.06 -21.05
N LEU A 25 1.24 -10.67 -20.38
CA LEU A 25 2.66 -10.45 -20.67
C LEU A 25 3.00 -10.87 -22.09
N LYS A 26 2.55 -12.05 -22.54
CA LYS A 26 2.79 -12.56 -23.90
C LYS A 26 2.21 -11.64 -24.97
N ASN A 27 0.97 -11.16 -24.79
CA ASN A 27 0.32 -10.25 -25.74
C ASN A 27 0.95 -8.85 -25.78
N CYS A 28 1.71 -8.47 -24.73
CA CYS A 28 2.44 -7.22 -24.67
C CYS A 28 3.87 -7.33 -25.22
N CYS A 29 4.31 -8.50 -25.66
CA CYS A 29 5.67 -8.73 -26.15
C CYS A 29 5.64 -9.18 -27.62
N ARG A 30 6.78 -9.03 -28.30
CA ARG A 30 6.99 -9.50 -29.68
C ARG A 30 7.29 -11.00 -29.70
N ALA A 31 7.33 -11.59 -30.89
CA ALA A 31 7.58 -13.03 -31.03
C ALA A 31 9.01 -13.44 -30.63
N GLU A 32 9.98 -12.54 -30.79
CA GLU A 32 11.38 -12.71 -30.43
C GLU A 32 11.69 -12.46 -28.96
N ASP A 33 10.74 -11.88 -28.21
CA ASP A 33 10.88 -11.61 -26.78
C ASP A 33 10.66 -12.88 -25.96
N ILE A 34 11.37 -13.00 -24.85
CA ILE A 34 11.27 -14.18 -23.99
C ILE A 34 10.50 -13.81 -22.74
N VAL A 35 9.29 -14.37 -22.60
CA VAL A 35 8.46 -14.27 -21.41
C VAL A 35 8.55 -15.59 -20.65
N ALA A 36 9.06 -15.55 -19.41
CA ALA A 36 9.23 -16.71 -18.56
C ALA A 36 8.54 -16.52 -17.20
N ARG A 37 8.03 -17.61 -16.63
CA ARG A 37 7.63 -17.67 -15.22
C ARG A 37 8.85 -18.16 -14.44
N TRP A 38 9.43 -17.30 -13.61
CA TRP A 38 10.64 -17.60 -12.87
C TRP A 38 10.37 -18.53 -11.68
N GLY A 39 9.25 -18.31 -10.98
CA GLY A 39 8.82 -19.14 -9.87
C GLY A 39 7.61 -18.54 -9.17
N GLY A 40 6.77 -19.35 -8.50
CA GLY A 40 5.63 -18.82 -7.73
C GLY A 40 4.74 -17.86 -8.53
N ASP A 41 4.65 -16.60 -8.11
CA ASP A 41 3.96 -15.50 -8.81
C ASP A 41 4.90 -14.52 -9.55
N GLU A 42 6.14 -14.91 -9.78
CA GLU A 42 7.21 -14.12 -10.41
C GLU A 42 7.36 -14.45 -11.90
N PHE A 43 7.49 -13.41 -12.70
CA PHE A 43 7.69 -13.48 -14.15
C PHE A 43 8.86 -12.59 -14.55
N SER A 44 9.55 -13.00 -15.60
CA SER A 44 10.67 -12.25 -16.20
C SER A 44 10.44 -12.10 -17.70
N ILE A 45 10.80 -10.94 -18.23
CA ILE A 45 10.75 -10.65 -19.66
C ILE A 45 12.15 -10.21 -20.09
N LEU A 46 12.71 -10.92 -21.07
CA LEU A 46 13.94 -10.51 -21.75
C LEU A 46 13.56 -9.97 -23.12
N LEU A 47 13.99 -8.74 -23.39
CA LEU A 47 13.69 -7.99 -24.61
C LEU A 47 14.99 -7.78 -25.39
N PRO A 48 15.37 -8.69 -26.31
CA PRO A 48 16.59 -8.56 -27.10
C PRO A 48 16.55 -7.29 -27.95
N ARG A 49 17.71 -6.65 -28.16
CA ARG A 49 17.87 -5.49 -29.06
C ARG A 49 16.83 -4.38 -28.83
N THR A 50 16.48 -4.15 -27.57
CA THR A 50 15.47 -3.17 -27.17
C THR A 50 16.13 -2.12 -26.28
N ASP A 51 15.85 -0.85 -26.57
CA ASP A 51 16.35 0.29 -25.78
C ASP A 51 15.42 0.61 -24.59
N GLU A 52 15.83 1.58 -23.78
CA GLU A 52 15.10 1.96 -22.57
C GLU A 52 13.73 2.60 -22.86
N GLU A 53 13.60 3.37 -23.95
CA GLU A 53 12.35 4.02 -24.31
C GLU A 53 11.27 2.99 -24.67
N VAL A 54 11.61 2.02 -25.51
CA VAL A 54 10.70 0.93 -25.89
C VAL A 54 10.37 0.04 -24.69
N VAL A 55 11.32 -0.19 -23.78
CA VAL A 55 11.07 -0.90 -22.52
C VAL A 55 9.99 -0.19 -21.70
N LEU A 56 10.08 1.14 -21.54
CA LEU A 56 9.09 1.92 -20.79
C LEU A 56 7.70 1.88 -21.44
N GLU A 57 7.63 1.90 -22.78
CA GLU A 57 6.37 1.73 -23.50
C GLU A 57 5.73 0.36 -23.24
N ILE A 58 6.53 -0.71 -23.27
CA ILE A 58 6.07 -2.07 -22.98
C ILE A 58 5.56 -2.16 -21.53
N VAL A 59 6.31 -1.61 -20.57
CA VAL A 59 5.89 -1.57 -19.15
C VAL A 59 4.57 -0.81 -18.98
N SER A 60 4.43 0.35 -19.61
CA SER A 60 3.20 1.15 -19.58
C SER A 60 2.01 0.38 -20.18
N ARG A 61 2.22 -0.30 -21.30
CA ARG A 61 1.22 -1.16 -21.94
C ARG A 61 0.79 -2.30 -21.02
N ILE A 62 1.73 -3.00 -20.38
CA ILE A 62 1.42 -4.08 -19.43
C ILE A 62 0.56 -3.55 -18.29
N ARG A 63 0.94 -2.43 -17.65
CA ARG A 63 0.16 -1.82 -16.55
C ARG A 63 -1.27 -1.46 -16.97
N LYS A 64 -1.43 -0.91 -18.18
CA LYS A 64 -2.74 -0.53 -18.72
C LYS A 64 -3.64 -1.75 -18.99
N ILE A 65 -3.06 -2.85 -19.49
CA ILE A 65 -3.83 -4.06 -19.78
C ILE A 65 -4.12 -4.84 -18.51
N SER A 66 -3.15 -4.96 -17.59
CA SER A 66 -3.34 -5.69 -16.33
C SER A 66 -4.45 -5.06 -15.47
N SER A 67 -4.46 -3.74 -15.33
CA SER A 67 -5.52 -3.01 -14.58
C SER A 67 -6.93 -3.22 -15.13
N ARG A 68 -7.08 -3.53 -16.42
CA ARG A 68 -8.37 -3.81 -17.08
C ARG A 68 -8.69 -5.31 -17.14
N THR A 69 -7.71 -6.16 -16.84
CA THR A 69 -7.86 -7.62 -16.93
C THR A 69 -8.26 -8.15 -15.57
N SER A 70 -9.48 -8.66 -15.47
CA SER A 70 -9.92 -9.45 -14.32
C SER A 70 -9.28 -10.84 -14.42
N GLY A 71 -8.38 -11.18 -13.49
CA GLY A 71 -7.77 -12.53 -13.41
C GLY A 71 -8.74 -13.61 -12.89
N GLY A 72 -10.03 -13.29 -12.81
CA GLY A 72 -11.05 -14.00 -12.04
C GLY A 72 -11.95 -12.98 -11.33
N LYS A 73 -12.26 -13.21 -10.05
CA LYS A 73 -13.06 -12.30 -9.21
C LYS A 73 -12.32 -11.01 -8.77
N ILE A 74 -11.00 -10.93 -9.01
CA ILE A 74 -10.14 -9.84 -8.55
C ILE A 74 -9.34 -9.27 -9.74
N PRO A 75 -9.20 -7.93 -9.85
CA PRO A 75 -8.36 -7.29 -10.87
C PRO A 75 -6.90 -7.74 -10.78
N LEU A 76 -6.24 -7.88 -11.93
CA LEU A 76 -4.83 -8.25 -11.96
C LEU A 76 -3.93 -7.04 -11.64
N SER A 77 -3.24 -7.10 -10.50
CA SER A 77 -2.20 -6.12 -10.11
C SER A 77 -0.82 -6.76 -10.25
N ILE A 78 0.10 -6.08 -10.95
CA ILE A 78 1.45 -6.56 -11.23
C ILE A 78 2.44 -5.45 -10.86
N ALA A 79 3.36 -5.74 -9.94
CA ALA A 79 4.52 -4.90 -9.70
C ALA A 79 5.57 -5.19 -10.78
N ILE A 80 6.07 -4.15 -11.45
CA ILE A 80 7.01 -4.27 -12.57
C ILE A 80 8.17 -3.32 -12.35
N GLY A 81 9.38 -3.82 -12.55
CA GLY A 81 10.60 -3.04 -12.65
C GLY A 81 11.39 -3.46 -13.89
N ALA A 82 12.19 -2.53 -14.41
CA ALA A 82 12.92 -2.75 -15.65
C ALA A 82 14.33 -2.19 -15.62
N SER A 83 15.21 -2.77 -16.43
CA SER A 83 16.56 -2.24 -16.65
C SER A 83 17.08 -2.65 -18.02
N THR A 84 17.79 -1.75 -18.67
CA THR A 84 18.37 -1.97 -20.01
C THR A 84 19.89 -2.09 -19.94
N LYS A 85 20.43 -3.08 -20.66
CA LYS A 85 21.86 -3.25 -20.88
C LYS A 85 22.28 -2.49 -22.14
N SER A 86 22.94 -1.35 -22.00
CA SER A 86 23.36 -0.48 -23.10
C SER A 86 24.77 -0.75 -23.63
N LYS A 87 25.63 -1.40 -22.84
CA LYS A 87 27.03 -1.69 -23.23
C LYS A 87 27.35 -3.18 -23.10
N SER A 88 28.22 -3.69 -23.97
CA SER A 88 28.62 -5.11 -23.98
C SER A 88 29.26 -5.55 -22.66
N HIS A 89 30.09 -4.70 -22.06
CA HIS A 89 30.84 -4.98 -20.83
C HIS A 89 30.02 -4.94 -19.53
N GLN A 90 28.73 -4.56 -19.58
CA GLN A 90 27.90 -4.53 -18.38
C GLN A 90 27.60 -5.95 -17.89
N ASP A 91 27.75 -6.16 -16.59
CA ASP A 91 27.42 -7.43 -15.95
C ASP A 91 25.90 -7.65 -15.94
N PHE A 92 25.47 -8.77 -16.52
CA PHE A 92 24.07 -9.15 -16.62
C PHE A 92 23.40 -9.30 -15.24
N ALA A 93 24.13 -9.82 -14.24
CA ALA A 93 23.60 -9.97 -12.88
C ALA A 93 23.24 -8.61 -12.25
N LYS A 94 24.04 -7.58 -12.52
CA LYS A 94 23.75 -6.21 -12.04
C LYS A 94 22.53 -5.60 -12.72
N ILE A 95 22.30 -5.91 -14.00
CA ILE A 95 21.13 -5.43 -14.75
C ILE A 95 19.85 -6.07 -14.19
N ILE A 96 19.86 -7.40 -13.96
CA ILE A 96 18.75 -8.09 -13.30
C ILE A 96 18.50 -7.46 -11.93
N LYS A 97 19.54 -7.29 -11.13
CA LYS A 97 19.42 -6.74 -9.78
C LYS A 97 18.80 -5.34 -9.79
N LYS A 98 19.18 -4.49 -10.75
CA LYS A 98 18.59 -3.15 -10.91
C LYS A 98 17.10 -3.22 -11.25
N ALA A 99 16.68 -4.15 -12.11
CA ALA A 99 15.27 -4.35 -12.43
C ALA A 99 14.45 -4.86 -11.22
N GLU A 100 15.02 -5.77 -10.43
CA GLU A 100 14.40 -6.25 -9.19
C GLU A 100 14.24 -5.13 -8.15
N ASP A 101 15.29 -4.32 -7.96
CA ASP A 101 15.27 -3.21 -7.00
C ASP A 101 14.26 -2.13 -7.44
N ASP A 102 14.15 -1.86 -8.74
CA ASP A 102 13.12 -0.97 -9.32
C ASP A 102 11.70 -1.51 -9.08
N MET A 103 11.47 -2.80 -9.33
CA MET A 103 10.19 -3.46 -9.07
C MET A 103 9.81 -3.35 -7.58
N TYR A 104 10.78 -3.61 -6.70
CA TYR A 104 10.56 -3.55 -5.26
C TYR A 104 10.19 -2.14 -4.80
N ARG A 105 10.86 -1.11 -5.34
CA ARG A 105 10.50 0.30 -5.08
C ARG A 105 9.09 0.63 -5.51
N HIS A 106 8.68 0.25 -6.72
CA HIS A 106 7.31 0.47 -7.19
C HIS A 106 6.27 -0.24 -6.31
N LYS A 107 6.55 -1.48 -5.90
CA LYS A 107 5.68 -2.25 -5.00
C LYS A 107 5.49 -1.53 -3.65
N LEU A 108 6.54 -0.92 -3.12
CA LEU A 108 6.46 -0.13 -1.88
C LEU A 108 5.65 1.16 -2.07
N ILE A 109 5.84 1.88 -3.18
CA ILE A 109 5.12 3.12 -3.47
C ILE A 109 3.62 2.86 -3.63
N GLU A 110 3.24 1.85 -4.41
CA GLU A 110 1.83 1.47 -4.60
C GLU A 110 1.18 1.07 -3.28
N ALA A 111 1.87 0.27 -2.47
CA ALA A 111 1.37 -0.12 -1.16
C ALA A 111 1.18 1.11 -0.25
N LYS A 112 2.10 2.09 -0.28
CA LYS A 112 1.97 3.36 0.47
C LYS A 112 0.77 4.18 -0.01
N SER A 113 0.55 4.26 -1.32
CA SER A 113 -0.58 4.99 -1.89
C SER A 113 -1.92 4.37 -1.50
N ILE A 114 -2.05 3.04 -1.52
CA ILE A 114 -3.28 2.35 -1.12
C ILE A 114 -3.60 2.62 0.35
N ILE A 115 -2.59 2.52 1.22
CA ILE A 115 -2.77 2.77 2.65
C ILE A 115 -3.08 4.25 2.92
N SER A 116 -2.45 5.18 2.20
CA SER A 116 -2.85 6.59 2.27
C SER A 116 -4.31 6.79 1.87
N SER A 117 -4.79 6.14 0.81
CA SER A 117 -6.20 6.23 0.39
C SER A 117 -7.16 5.62 1.42
N ILE A 118 -6.78 4.50 2.04
CA ILE A 118 -7.56 3.88 3.13
C ILE A 118 -7.61 4.82 4.34
N ILE A 119 -6.47 5.39 4.74
CA ILE A 119 -6.41 6.35 5.84
C ILE A 119 -7.28 7.56 5.52
N SER A 120 -7.14 8.18 4.36
CA SER A 120 -7.97 9.33 3.98
C SER A 120 -9.46 9.00 3.92
N SER A 121 -9.84 7.79 3.50
CA SER A 121 -11.24 7.35 3.52
C SER A 121 -11.74 7.18 4.95
N LEU A 122 -10.95 6.57 5.84
CA LEU A 122 -11.31 6.40 7.24
C LEU A 122 -11.33 7.74 7.99
N GLU A 123 -10.39 8.64 7.69
CA GLU A 123 -10.39 10.02 8.16
C GLU A 123 -11.67 10.74 7.71
N LYS A 124 -12.06 10.60 6.44
CA LYS A 124 -13.31 11.17 5.94
C LYS A 124 -14.52 10.63 6.70
N THR A 125 -14.60 9.33 6.91
CA THR A 125 -15.66 8.71 7.71
C THR A 125 -15.63 9.19 9.16
N LEU A 126 -14.45 9.37 9.76
CA LEU A 126 -14.30 9.95 11.09
C LEU A 126 -14.77 11.39 11.13
N PHE A 127 -14.45 12.20 10.11
CA PHE A 127 -14.92 13.58 10.01
C PHE A 127 -16.44 13.67 9.82
N GLU A 128 -17.04 12.73 9.09
CA GLU A 128 -18.50 12.65 8.92
C GLU A 128 -19.22 12.21 10.21
N LYS A 129 -18.57 11.35 11.01
CA LYS A 129 -19.13 10.77 12.25
C LYS A 129 -18.75 11.49 13.55
N SER A 130 -17.91 12.52 13.48
CA SER A 130 -17.36 13.18 14.66
C SER A 130 -17.40 14.69 14.49
N ILE A 131 -17.62 15.42 15.59
CA ILE A 131 -17.36 16.86 15.72
C ILE A 131 -15.85 17.20 15.55
N LYS A 132 -14.98 16.24 15.20
CA LYS A 132 -13.63 16.57 14.72
C LYS A 132 -13.74 17.27 13.37
N THR A 133 -13.29 18.51 13.31
CA THR A 133 -13.12 19.23 12.04
C THR A 133 -11.75 18.89 11.45
N GLU A 134 -11.63 18.90 10.13
CA GLU A 134 -10.35 18.84 9.40
C GLU A 134 -9.28 19.79 10.00
N LYS A 135 -9.74 20.93 10.53
CA LYS A 135 -8.94 21.94 11.26
C LYS A 135 -8.32 21.45 12.57
N HIS A 136 -8.87 20.44 13.24
CA HIS A 136 -8.31 19.89 14.48
C HIS A 136 -7.14 18.94 14.19
N THR A 137 -7.31 18.00 13.26
CA THR A 137 -6.24 17.09 12.83
C THR A 137 -5.08 17.87 12.21
N ALA A 138 -5.38 18.88 11.38
CA ALA A 138 -4.37 19.78 10.82
C ALA A 138 -3.56 20.51 11.90
N ARG A 139 -4.22 21.00 12.96
CA ARG A 139 -3.56 21.65 14.11
C ARG A 139 -2.64 20.70 14.87
N ILE A 140 -3.10 19.49 15.18
CA ILE A 140 -2.28 18.49 15.88
C ILE A 140 -1.04 18.16 15.05
N LYS A 141 -1.20 17.93 13.75
CA LYS A 141 -0.08 17.66 12.84
C LYS A 141 0.92 18.81 12.81
N GLU A 142 0.46 20.05 12.72
CA GLU A 142 1.34 21.22 12.75
C GLU A 142 2.11 21.35 14.07
N MET A 143 1.43 21.15 15.20
CA MET A 143 2.04 21.16 16.53
C MET A 143 3.09 20.06 16.67
N ALA A 144 2.77 18.83 16.22
CA ALA A 144 3.64 17.68 16.28
C ALA A 144 4.91 17.90 15.43
N LEU A 145 4.78 18.47 14.23
CA LEU A 145 5.92 18.84 13.38
C LEU A 145 6.81 19.90 14.03
N LYS A 146 6.23 20.95 14.62
CA LYS A 146 6.99 22.00 15.33
C LYS A 146 7.73 21.42 16.54
N LEU A 147 7.07 20.57 17.31
CA LEU A 147 7.65 19.89 18.46
C LEU A 147 8.83 19.00 18.03
N GLY A 148 8.62 18.12 17.05
CA GLY A 148 9.66 17.20 16.55
C GLY A 148 10.91 17.93 16.07
N LYS A 149 10.74 19.05 15.35
CA LYS A 149 11.85 19.91 14.94
C LYS A 149 12.57 20.55 16.14
N SER A 150 11.83 21.03 17.14
CA SER A 150 12.41 21.69 18.31
C SER A 150 13.26 20.76 19.18
N ILE A 151 12.89 19.48 19.25
CA ILE A 151 13.63 18.45 20.01
C ILE A 151 14.64 17.70 19.13
N LYS A 152 14.87 18.15 17.89
CA LYS A 152 15.84 17.59 16.94
C LYS A 152 15.63 16.12 16.58
N LEU A 153 14.38 15.71 16.43
CA LEU A 153 14.07 14.40 15.85
C LEU A 153 14.64 14.28 14.43
N SER A 154 15.05 13.07 14.06
CA SER A 154 15.41 12.74 12.68
C SER A 154 14.20 12.89 11.76
N GLN A 155 14.44 13.04 10.45
CA GLN A 155 13.35 13.17 9.49
C GLN A 155 12.38 11.97 9.54
N ASN A 156 12.90 10.76 9.76
CA ASN A 156 12.06 9.56 9.90
C ASN A 156 11.13 9.65 11.12
N GLU A 157 11.64 10.08 12.29
CA GLU A 157 10.83 10.23 13.50
C GLU A 157 9.79 11.36 13.37
N ILE A 158 10.13 12.44 12.65
CA ILE A 158 9.19 13.51 12.32
C ILE A 158 8.06 12.99 11.42
N ASP A 159 8.39 12.16 10.43
CA ASP A 159 7.41 11.56 9.52
C ASP A 159 6.48 10.58 10.26
N GLU A 160 7.02 9.76 11.16
CA GLU A 160 6.24 8.87 12.03
C GLU A 160 5.33 9.64 12.98
N LEU A 161 5.84 10.69 13.62
CA LEU A 161 5.05 11.55 14.50
C LEU A 161 3.92 12.26 13.75
N SER A 162 4.19 12.72 12.52
CA SER A 162 3.16 13.30 11.67
C SER A 162 2.09 12.28 11.27
N LEU A 163 2.49 11.04 11.00
CA LEU A 163 1.57 9.97 10.63
C LEU A 163 0.71 9.56 11.83
N LEU A 164 1.30 9.44 13.02
CA LEU A 164 0.58 9.21 14.27
C LEU A 164 -0.44 10.33 14.55
N ALA A 165 -0.05 11.59 14.39
CA ALA A 165 -0.96 12.73 14.56
C ALA A 165 -2.19 12.65 13.64
N THR A 166 -2.04 12.11 12.43
CA THR A 166 -3.12 11.88 11.47
C THR A 166 -4.05 10.74 11.93
N ILE A 167 -3.50 9.63 12.41
CA ILE A 167 -4.30 8.39 12.63
C ILE A 167 -4.52 8.01 14.10
N HIS A 168 -4.08 8.81 15.08
CA HIS A 168 -4.16 8.47 16.52
C HIS A 168 -5.55 8.03 16.96
N ASP A 169 -6.60 8.65 16.41
CA ASP A 169 -7.99 8.36 16.77
C ASP A 169 -8.71 7.44 15.78
N ILE A 170 -7.96 6.72 14.92
CA ILE A 170 -8.53 5.88 13.86
C ILE A 170 -9.50 4.82 14.40
N GLY A 171 -9.33 4.37 15.65
CA GLY A 171 -10.23 3.40 16.26
C GLY A 171 -11.64 3.91 16.58
N LYS A 172 -11.88 5.23 16.52
CA LYS A 172 -13.23 5.80 16.72
C LYS A 172 -14.19 5.42 15.59
N VAL A 173 -13.70 4.91 14.45
CA VAL A 173 -14.53 4.41 13.34
C VAL A 173 -15.51 3.30 13.76
N ALA A 174 -15.16 2.57 14.83
CA ALA A 174 -15.91 1.43 15.32
C ALA A 174 -16.88 1.78 16.47
N ILE A 175 -16.91 3.05 16.92
CA ILE A 175 -17.85 3.49 17.95
C ILE A 175 -19.13 4.00 17.26
N LEU A 176 -20.29 3.70 17.85
CA LEU A 176 -21.59 4.16 17.35
C LEU A 176 -21.75 5.67 17.49
N ASP A 177 -22.30 6.31 16.47
CA ASP A 177 -22.47 7.78 16.38
C ASP A 177 -23.35 8.32 17.52
N VAL A 178 -24.38 7.56 17.94
CA VAL A 178 -25.24 7.87 19.11
C VAL A 178 -24.46 8.00 20.43
N ILE A 179 -23.31 7.34 20.54
CA ILE A 179 -22.42 7.44 21.70
C ILE A 179 -21.41 8.58 21.51
N LEU A 180 -20.85 8.75 20.30
CA LEU A 180 -19.86 9.78 20.00
C LEU A 180 -20.42 11.21 20.03
N ASP A 181 -21.66 11.41 19.57
CA ASP A 181 -22.30 12.73 19.42
C ASP A 181 -23.21 13.12 20.59
N LYS A 182 -23.21 12.31 21.66
CA LYS A 182 -24.05 12.53 22.82
C LYS A 182 -23.66 13.84 23.51
N LYS A 183 -24.59 14.80 23.58
CA LYS A 183 -24.40 16.09 24.27
C LYS A 183 -24.49 15.98 25.79
N GLU A 184 -25.12 14.92 26.27
CA GLU A 184 -25.25 14.59 27.69
C GLU A 184 -24.08 13.76 28.18
N ASN A 185 -23.88 13.70 29.50
CA ASN A 185 -22.85 12.86 30.07
C ASN A 185 -23.04 11.38 29.69
N LEU A 186 -21.94 10.77 29.26
CA LEU A 186 -21.89 9.35 28.93
C LEU A 186 -22.08 8.50 30.17
N GLY A 187 -22.93 7.48 30.07
CA GLY A 187 -23.06 6.44 31.07
C GLY A 187 -21.80 5.59 31.15
N LYS A 188 -21.60 4.90 32.28
CA LYS A 188 -20.40 4.08 32.52
C LYS A 188 -20.10 3.07 31.40
N LYS A 189 -21.13 2.39 30.87
CA LYS A 189 -21.02 1.44 29.76
C LYS A 189 -20.63 2.09 28.43
N GLU A 190 -21.13 3.29 28.16
CA GLU A 190 -20.80 4.06 26.95
C GLU A 190 -19.33 4.53 27.01
N TRP A 191 -18.88 4.92 28.20
CA TRP A 191 -17.47 5.25 28.45
C TRP A 191 -16.56 4.02 28.27
N ASP A 192 -16.96 2.86 28.77
CA ASP A 192 -16.16 1.64 28.57
C ASP A 192 -16.01 1.27 27.08
N ILE A 193 -17.01 1.58 26.24
CA ILE A 193 -16.93 1.41 24.79
C ILE A 193 -15.94 2.42 24.17
N ILE A 194 -16.02 3.70 24.55
CA ILE A 194 -15.11 4.72 23.99
C ILE A 194 -13.66 4.42 24.36
N LYS A 195 -13.38 3.95 25.59
CA LYS A 195 -12.01 3.62 26.03
C LYS A 195 -11.34 2.49 25.24
N ARG A 196 -12.09 1.76 24.42
CA ARG A 196 -11.54 0.68 23.57
C ARG A 196 -11.04 1.18 22.22
N HIS A 197 -11.30 2.44 21.84
CA HIS A 197 -10.84 2.95 20.56
C HIS A 197 -9.31 2.90 20.35
N PRO A 198 -8.43 3.09 21.35
CA PRO A 198 -6.98 2.95 21.13
C PRO A 198 -6.62 1.51 20.78
N GLU A 199 -7.25 0.52 21.42
CA GLU A 199 -7.06 -0.91 21.10
C GLU A 199 -7.49 -1.23 19.66
N ILE A 200 -8.63 -0.67 19.23
CA ILE A 200 -9.14 -0.84 17.87
C ILE A 200 -8.19 -0.18 16.86
N GLY A 201 -7.72 1.04 17.16
CA GLY A 201 -6.77 1.77 16.32
C GLY A 201 -5.44 1.04 16.19
N TYR A 202 -4.92 0.50 17.28
CA TYR A 202 -3.75 -0.38 17.29
C TYR A 202 -3.93 -1.60 16.39
N ARG A 203 -5.06 -2.31 16.50
CA ARG A 203 -5.36 -3.49 15.66
C ARG A 203 -5.41 -3.13 14.17
N ILE A 204 -5.97 -1.97 13.83
CA ILE A 204 -5.98 -1.45 12.45
C ILE A 204 -4.55 -1.17 11.99
N ALA A 205 -3.75 -0.46 12.79
CA ALA A 205 -2.38 -0.09 12.43
C ALA A 205 -1.44 -1.29 12.30
N VAL A 206 -1.48 -2.25 13.25
CA VAL A 206 -0.58 -3.42 13.25
C VAL A 206 -0.84 -4.36 12.08
N SER A 207 -2.05 -4.36 11.52
CA SER A 207 -2.40 -5.13 10.33
C SER A 207 -1.69 -4.64 9.06
N SER A 208 -1.09 -3.44 9.11
CA SER A 208 -0.34 -2.82 8.03
C SER A 208 1.14 -2.71 8.37
N LYS A 209 2.00 -3.29 7.51
CA LYS A 209 3.48 -3.16 7.63
C LYS A 209 3.98 -1.71 7.62
N GLN A 210 3.18 -0.77 7.13
CA GLN A 210 3.58 0.64 7.02
C GLN A 210 3.17 1.45 8.23
N LEU A 211 2.15 0.99 8.97
CA LEU A 211 1.69 1.63 10.20
C LEU A 211 2.19 0.90 11.44
N SER A 212 2.82 -0.27 11.27
CA SER A 212 3.33 -1.08 12.38
C SER A 212 4.33 -0.33 13.24
N SER A 213 5.16 0.55 12.67
CA SER A 213 6.14 1.31 13.45
C SER A 213 5.52 2.35 14.38
N ILE A 214 4.27 2.77 14.10
CA ILE A 214 3.54 3.73 14.94
C ILE A 214 2.38 3.09 15.70
N ALA A 215 2.10 1.80 15.49
CA ALA A 215 0.93 1.13 16.04
C ALA A 215 0.91 1.20 17.57
N GLU A 216 2.04 0.91 18.22
CA GLU A 216 2.15 0.95 19.68
C GLU A 216 1.86 2.34 20.25
N TYR A 217 2.23 3.40 19.55
CA TYR A 217 1.97 4.77 20.00
C TYR A 217 0.48 5.12 20.00
N ILE A 218 -0.35 4.44 19.19
CA ILE A 218 -1.82 4.62 19.23
C ILE A 218 -2.41 4.19 20.57
N LEU A 219 -1.76 3.28 21.31
CA LEU A 219 -2.23 2.85 22.63
C LEU A 219 -2.00 3.90 23.73
N THR A 220 -1.22 4.96 23.45
CA THR A 220 -0.89 6.02 24.41
C THR A 220 -1.88 7.19 24.42
N VAL A 221 -2.91 7.10 23.58
CA VAL A 221 -3.89 8.16 23.28
C VAL A 221 -5.15 8.00 24.11
#